data_AF-A0A7X6HQA0-F1
#
_entry.id   AF-A0A7X6HQA0-F1
#
_cell.length_a   1.000
_cell.length_b   1.000
_cell.length_c   1.000
_cell.angle_alpha   90.00
_cell.angle_beta   90.00
_cell.angle_gamma   90.00
#
_symmetry.space_group_name_H-M   'P 1'
#
loop_
_entity.id
_entity.type
_entity.pdbx_description
1 polymer ?
#
loop_
_entity_poly.entity_id
_entity_poly.type
_entity_poly.pdbx_seq_one_letter_code
_entity_poly.pdbx_strand_id
1 'polypeptide(L)'
;MGIGQWTRKSILPGSPFCIHCNIKPGEYLIMYDSSKGEIIFKEANQGDLVYRKQLSSIYDLIYLLPDLEKSQVMQQLKKKNYPSAGGGFVNHHIIPHFICDESELVIAAVKYNRFKKDGDDNLMRLPQNFHQKHHARGSKYCQTISYLLRDRWNALTEAHLDTDPNEIEEALKSLVDAIKAELSDVQDWGGAMNDIYYLNGI
;
A
#
# COMPACT_ATOMS: atom_id res chain seq x y z
N MET A 1 -27.93 -12.94 -2.61
CA MET A 1 -27.52 -11.65 -1.99
C MET A 1 -26.66 -12.01 -0.79
N GLY A 2 -25.33 -11.87 -0.91
CA GLY A 2 -24.41 -12.18 0.19
C GLY A 2 -24.14 -10.91 0.99
N ILE A 3 -24.74 -10.82 2.17
CA ILE A 3 -24.33 -9.85 3.19
C ILE A 3 -22.95 -10.33 3.66
N GLY A 4 -21.92 -9.49 3.56
CA GLY A 4 -20.56 -9.85 3.97
C GLY A 4 -20.52 -10.25 5.46
N GLN A 5 -19.51 -11.01 5.86
CA GLN A 5 -19.36 -11.39 7.26
C GLN A 5 -18.68 -10.27 8.04
N TRP A 6 -19.22 -9.93 9.22
CA TRP A 6 -18.56 -9.02 10.14
C TRP A 6 -17.35 -9.71 10.74
N THR A 7 -16.16 -9.16 10.50
CA THR A 7 -14.91 -9.63 11.07
C THR A 7 -14.44 -8.65 12.14
N ARG A 8 -14.15 -9.15 13.35
CA ARG A 8 -13.54 -8.35 14.40
C ARG A 8 -12.05 -8.17 14.13
N LYS A 9 -11.55 -6.94 14.18
CA LYS A 9 -10.14 -6.60 14.00
C LYS A 9 -9.72 -5.52 14.99
N SER A 10 -8.55 -5.71 15.58
CA SER A 10 -7.90 -4.69 16.41
C SER A 10 -7.00 -3.85 15.51
N ILE A 11 -7.23 -2.54 15.50
CA ILE A 11 -6.48 -1.56 14.73
C ILE A 11 -5.57 -0.81 15.71
N LEU A 12 -4.27 -1.00 15.54
CA LEU A 12 -3.27 -0.49 16.47
C LEU A 12 -3.09 1.03 16.35
N PRO A 13 -2.62 1.70 17.42
CA PRO A 13 -2.15 3.08 17.34
C PRO A 13 -1.14 3.28 16.22
N GLY A 14 -1.30 4.36 15.47
CA GLY A 14 -0.44 4.65 14.32
C GLY A 14 -0.85 3.96 13.03
N SER A 15 -1.62 2.86 13.05
CA SER A 15 -1.96 2.08 11.85
C SER A 15 -2.26 2.95 10.62
N PRO A 16 -1.74 2.61 9.41
CA PRO A 16 -2.05 3.34 8.17
C PRO A 16 -3.55 3.53 7.98
N PHE A 17 -4.32 2.58 8.49
CA PHE A 17 -5.76 2.60 8.44
C PHE A 17 -6.39 3.72 9.30
N CYS A 18 -5.89 3.95 10.51
CA CYS A 18 -6.35 5.06 11.37
C CYS A 18 -6.19 6.41 10.67
N ILE A 19 -5.06 6.60 9.97
CA ILE A 19 -4.74 7.84 9.26
C ILE A 19 -5.57 7.97 7.98
N HIS A 20 -5.62 6.92 7.15
CA HIS A 20 -6.31 6.96 5.86
C HIS A 20 -7.83 7.02 5.97
N CYS A 21 -8.38 6.43 7.04
CA CYS A 21 -9.82 6.37 7.27
C CYS A 21 -10.28 7.36 8.35
N ASN A 22 -9.35 8.14 8.92
CA ASN A 22 -9.59 9.08 10.01
C ASN A 22 -10.37 8.44 11.17
N ILE A 23 -9.98 7.22 11.54
CA ILE A 23 -10.55 6.49 12.66
C ILE A 23 -9.53 6.36 13.79
N LYS A 24 -10.02 6.20 15.02
CA LYS A 24 -9.14 6.04 16.17
C LYS A 24 -8.59 4.61 16.26
N PRO A 25 -7.46 4.40 16.93
CA PRO A 25 -7.04 3.05 17.31
C PRO A 25 -8.10 2.36 18.18
N GLY A 26 -8.30 1.06 18.02
CA GLY A 26 -9.32 0.32 18.77
C GLY A 26 -9.79 -0.95 18.08
N GLU A 27 -10.82 -1.57 18.63
CA GLU A 27 -11.45 -2.76 18.03
C GLU A 27 -12.65 -2.38 17.16
N TYR A 28 -12.67 -2.94 15.96
CA TYR A 28 -13.69 -2.68 14.96
C TYR A 28 -14.29 -3.97 14.42
N LEU A 29 -15.56 -3.89 14.06
CA LEU A 29 -16.22 -4.85 13.18
C LEU A 29 -16.14 -4.31 11.76
N ILE A 30 -15.59 -5.11 10.86
CA ILE A 30 -15.36 -4.76 9.45
C ILE A 30 -16.18 -5.70 8.59
N MET A 31 -16.85 -5.16 7.56
CA MET A 31 -17.60 -5.95 6.61
C MET A 31 -17.39 -5.41 5.19
N TYR A 32 -17.28 -6.30 4.22
CA TYR A 32 -17.42 -5.98 2.80
C TYR A 32 -18.87 -6.17 2.33
N ASP A 33 -19.55 -5.08 1.95
CA ASP A 33 -20.84 -5.15 1.27
C ASP A 33 -20.61 -5.35 -0.24
N SER A 34 -20.61 -6.61 -0.67
CA SER A 34 -20.42 -6.99 -2.08
C SER A 34 -21.50 -6.46 -3.02
N SER A 35 -22.70 -6.16 -2.52
CA SER A 35 -23.80 -5.65 -3.35
C SER A 35 -23.60 -4.19 -3.74
N LYS A 36 -22.89 -3.44 -2.89
CA LYS A 36 -22.58 -2.02 -3.09
C LYS A 36 -21.12 -1.77 -3.43
N GLY A 37 -20.25 -2.76 -3.24
CA GLY A 37 -18.80 -2.64 -3.45
C GLY A 37 -18.13 -1.75 -2.41
N GLU A 38 -18.56 -1.82 -1.16
CA GLU A 38 -18.11 -0.92 -0.08
C GLU A 38 -17.53 -1.68 1.11
N ILE A 39 -16.55 -1.09 1.77
CA ILE A 39 -16.09 -1.55 3.09
C ILE A 39 -16.73 -0.67 4.15
N ILE A 40 -17.25 -1.32 5.20
CA ILE A 40 -17.98 -0.70 6.30
C ILE A 40 -17.30 -1.06 7.62
N PHE A 41 -17.14 -0.04 8.48
CA PHE A 41 -16.55 -0.15 9.82
C PHE A 41 -17.56 0.23 10.87
N LYS A 42 -17.59 -0.56 11.93
CA LYS A 42 -18.32 -0.28 13.16
C LYS A 42 -17.41 -0.42 14.37
N GLU A 43 -17.61 0.40 15.40
CA GLU A 43 -16.95 0.14 16.68
C GLU A 43 -17.43 -1.21 17.23
N ALA A 44 -16.51 -2.02 17.75
CA ALA A 44 -16.83 -3.36 18.21
C ALA A 44 -17.78 -3.40 19.41
N ASN A 45 -17.88 -2.28 20.13
CA ASN A 45 -18.60 -2.18 21.41
C ASN A 45 -19.93 -1.44 21.28
N GLN A 46 -20.06 -0.52 20.32
CA GLN A 46 -21.23 0.36 20.20
C GLN A 46 -22.04 0.11 18.91
N GLY A 47 -21.49 -0.57 17.91
CA GLY A 47 -22.18 -0.87 16.65
C GLY A 47 -22.39 0.35 15.74
N ASP A 48 -21.97 1.54 16.19
CA ASP A 48 -22.03 2.78 15.44
C ASP A 48 -21.11 2.71 14.22
N LEU A 49 -21.63 3.20 13.09
CA LEU A 49 -20.90 3.24 11.84
C LEU A 49 -19.86 4.36 11.91
N VAL A 50 -18.59 3.98 11.79
CA VAL A 50 -17.45 4.89 11.98
C VAL A 50 -16.84 5.28 10.63
N TYR A 51 -16.93 4.39 9.65
CA TYR A 51 -16.35 4.61 8.33
C TYR A 51 -17.05 3.77 7.27
N ARG A 52 -17.25 4.37 6.09
CA ARG A 52 -17.78 3.69 4.89
C ARG A 52 -17.07 4.23 3.67
N LYS A 53 -16.55 3.35 2.83
CA LYS A 53 -15.82 3.73 1.62
C LYS A 53 -16.13 2.79 0.47
N GLN A 54 -16.31 3.38 -0.70
CA GLN A 54 -16.31 2.62 -1.96
C GLN A 54 -14.92 2.04 -2.22
N LEU A 55 -14.87 0.74 -2.50
CA LEU A 55 -13.62 0.08 -2.88
C LEU A 55 -13.09 0.64 -4.20
N SER A 56 -11.90 1.20 -4.12
CA SER A 56 -11.24 1.90 -5.23
C SER A 56 -9.79 1.45 -5.45
N SER A 57 -9.19 0.72 -4.50
CA SER A 57 -7.81 0.26 -4.62
C SER A 57 -7.56 -1.06 -3.87
N ILE A 58 -6.51 -1.77 -4.28
CA ILE A 58 -6.05 -3.03 -3.67
C ILE A 58 -5.55 -2.79 -2.22
N TYR A 59 -5.01 -1.61 -1.94
CA TYR A 59 -4.61 -1.19 -0.59
C TYR A 59 -5.74 -1.29 0.45
N ASP A 60 -7.00 -1.15 0.02
CA ASP A 60 -8.17 -1.30 0.88
C ASP A 60 -8.40 -2.77 1.30
N LEU A 61 -7.67 -3.75 0.75
CA LEU A 61 -7.93 -5.19 0.93
C LEU A 61 -6.88 -5.89 1.78
N ILE A 62 -5.63 -5.43 1.70
CA ILE A 62 -4.45 -6.14 2.24
C ILE A 62 -4.56 -6.35 3.75
N TYR A 63 -5.15 -5.39 4.47
CA TYR A 63 -5.20 -5.39 5.93
C TYR A 63 -6.54 -5.82 6.55
N LEU A 64 -7.62 -5.89 5.78
CA LEU A 64 -8.97 -5.72 6.35
C LEU A 64 -9.91 -6.90 6.14
N LEU A 65 -9.72 -7.67 5.06
CA LEU A 65 -10.61 -8.77 4.73
C LEU A 65 -9.99 -10.14 5.04
N PRO A 66 -10.80 -11.16 5.37
CA PRO A 66 -10.36 -12.55 5.33
C PRO A 66 -9.88 -12.93 3.92
N ASP A 67 -8.91 -13.85 3.81
CA ASP A 67 -8.28 -14.19 2.53
C ASP A 67 -9.27 -14.68 1.45
N LEU A 68 -10.35 -15.34 1.87
CA LEU A 68 -11.42 -15.77 0.97
C LEU A 68 -12.16 -14.58 0.32
N GLU A 69 -12.43 -13.52 1.09
CA GLU A 69 -13.11 -12.32 0.60
C GLU A 69 -12.18 -11.47 -0.26
N LYS A 70 -10.87 -11.41 0.07
CA LYS A 70 -9.85 -10.73 -0.74
C LYS A 70 -9.90 -11.17 -2.19
N SER A 71 -9.94 -12.48 -2.45
CA SER A 71 -9.94 -13.02 -3.83
C SER A 71 -11.15 -12.56 -4.65
N GLN A 72 -12.34 -12.54 -4.05
CA GLN A 72 -13.57 -12.10 -4.72
C GLN A 72 -13.54 -10.59 -5.02
N VAL A 73 -13.06 -9.79 -4.08
CA VAL A 73 -12.99 -8.34 -4.27
C VAL A 73 -11.91 -7.98 -5.29
N MET A 74 -10.77 -8.68 -5.26
CA MET A 74 -9.74 -8.56 -6.30
C MET A 74 -10.37 -8.77 -7.66
N GLN A 75 -11.09 -9.88 -7.89
CA GLN A 75 -11.77 -10.11 -9.18
C GLN A 75 -12.75 -9.00 -9.60
N GLN A 76 -13.40 -8.31 -8.66
CA GLN A 76 -14.28 -7.17 -8.97
C GLN A 76 -13.50 -5.90 -9.32
N LEU A 77 -12.42 -5.61 -8.60
CA LEU A 77 -11.52 -4.51 -8.95
C LEU A 77 -10.88 -4.76 -10.32
N LYS A 78 -10.50 -6.01 -10.62
CA LYS A 78 -10.02 -6.44 -11.96
C LYS A 78 -11.02 -6.13 -13.09
N LYS A 79 -12.32 -6.05 -12.79
CA LYS A 79 -13.36 -5.72 -13.78
C LYS A 79 -13.61 -4.22 -13.95
N LYS A 80 -13.05 -3.35 -13.09
CA LYS A 80 -13.17 -1.90 -13.26
C LYS A 80 -12.20 -1.43 -14.34
N ASN A 81 -12.70 -0.69 -15.33
CA ASN A 81 -11.88 -0.06 -16.35
C ASN A 81 -11.03 1.05 -15.71
N TYR A 82 -9.78 0.73 -15.39
CA TYR A 82 -8.80 1.74 -15.03
C TYR A 82 -8.41 2.53 -16.29
N PRO A 83 -8.29 3.87 -16.20
CA PRO A 83 -7.80 4.66 -17.33
C PRO A 83 -6.44 4.10 -17.78
N SER A 84 -6.27 3.92 -19.09
CA SER A 84 -5.07 3.33 -19.66
C SER A 84 -3.79 4.03 -19.18
N ALA A 85 -2.73 3.25 -19.02
CA ALA A 85 -1.37 3.72 -18.76
C ALA A 85 -0.82 4.48 -19.98
N GLY A 86 -1.43 5.62 -20.34
CA GLY A 86 -0.95 6.45 -21.43
C GLY A 86 0.52 6.81 -21.18
N GLY A 87 1.40 6.42 -22.13
CA GLY A 87 2.83 6.70 -22.08
C GLY A 87 3.77 5.50 -21.81
N GLY A 88 3.24 4.31 -21.52
CA GLY A 88 4.05 3.11 -21.30
C GLY A 88 4.68 3.04 -19.90
N PHE A 89 5.75 2.23 -19.76
CA PHE A 89 6.40 1.92 -18.48
C PHE A 89 7.76 2.58 -18.34
N VAL A 90 7.99 3.24 -17.21
CA VAL A 90 9.30 3.80 -16.85
C VAL A 90 9.71 3.30 -15.46
N ASN A 91 10.99 3.42 -15.12
CA ASN A 91 11.47 3.09 -13.79
C ASN A 91 11.05 4.20 -12.83
N HIS A 92 10.37 3.82 -11.74
CA HIS A 92 9.95 4.69 -10.66
C HIS A 92 10.67 4.31 -9.37
N HIS A 93 11.06 5.31 -8.59
CA HIS A 93 11.54 5.11 -7.23
C HIS A 93 10.39 4.72 -6.30
N ILE A 94 10.44 3.53 -5.72
CA ILE A 94 9.45 3.05 -4.76
C ILE A 94 9.39 3.97 -3.54
N ILE A 95 10.55 4.38 -3.02
CA ILE A 95 10.64 5.43 -2.02
C ILE A 95 11.09 6.72 -2.75
N PRO A 96 10.21 7.73 -2.88
CA PRO A 96 10.57 9.02 -3.45
C PRO A 96 11.78 9.66 -2.77
N HIS A 97 12.62 10.33 -3.56
CA HIS A 97 13.85 10.99 -3.09
C HIS A 97 13.65 11.86 -1.84
N PHE A 98 12.63 12.71 -1.85
CA PHE A 98 12.37 13.60 -0.71
C PHE A 98 12.02 12.83 0.58
N ILE A 99 11.45 11.62 0.49
CA ILE A 99 11.22 10.77 1.67
C ILE A 99 12.53 10.11 2.11
N CYS A 100 13.37 9.69 1.15
CA CYS A 100 14.70 9.16 1.44
C CYS A 100 15.61 10.17 2.17
N ASP A 101 15.36 11.46 2.01
CA ASP A 101 16.10 12.53 2.68
C ASP A 101 15.59 12.84 4.09
N GLU A 102 14.36 12.42 4.43
CA GLU A 102 13.68 12.73 5.69
C GLU A 102 13.54 11.51 6.62
N SER A 103 13.56 10.29 6.08
CA SER A 103 13.34 9.05 6.85
C SER A 103 14.59 8.61 7.61
N GLU A 104 14.47 8.43 8.93
CA GLU A 104 15.55 7.95 9.80
C GLU A 104 16.08 6.58 9.37
N LEU A 105 15.17 5.63 9.06
CA LEU A 105 15.55 4.30 8.59
C LEU A 105 16.37 4.36 7.30
N VAL A 106 15.95 5.17 6.32
CA VAL A 106 16.67 5.31 5.04
C VAL A 106 18.01 5.99 5.25
N ILE A 107 18.05 7.06 6.06
CA ILE A 107 19.29 7.77 6.39
C ILE A 107 20.29 6.82 7.07
N ALA A 108 19.83 6.01 8.02
CA ALA A 108 20.66 5.00 8.68
C ALA A 108 21.17 3.94 7.69
N ALA A 109 20.30 3.40 6.84
CA ALA A 109 20.69 2.42 5.83
C ALA A 109 21.73 2.98 4.84
N VAL A 110 21.59 4.23 4.41
CA VAL A 110 22.57 4.92 3.56
C VAL A 110 23.90 5.12 4.29
N LYS A 111 23.86 5.54 5.56
CA LYS A 111 25.06 5.71 6.40
C LYS A 111 25.88 4.41 6.51
N TYR A 112 25.21 3.26 6.59
CA TYR A 112 25.86 1.95 6.63
C TYR A 112 26.12 1.33 5.26
N ASN A 113 25.89 2.08 4.17
CA ASN A 113 26.05 1.61 2.79
C ASN A 113 25.22 0.35 2.47
N ARG A 114 24.04 0.21 3.10
CA ARG A 114 23.09 -0.89 2.88
C ARG A 114 21.94 -0.53 1.95
N PHE A 115 21.82 0.73 1.57
CA PHE A 115 20.80 1.20 0.65
C PHE A 115 21.32 2.32 -0.24
N LYS A 116 20.98 2.25 -1.53
CA LYS A 116 21.25 3.31 -2.51
C LYS A 116 19.93 3.87 -3.01
N LYS A 117 19.73 5.18 -2.84
CA LYS A 117 18.48 5.88 -3.23
C LYS A 117 18.13 5.67 -4.71
N ASP A 118 19.15 5.69 -5.56
CA ASP A 118 19.08 5.42 -7.01
C ASP A 118 19.53 4.00 -7.39
N GLY A 119 19.54 3.07 -6.43
CA GLY A 119 19.83 1.67 -6.69
C GLY A 119 18.60 0.94 -7.25
N ASP A 120 18.85 -0.15 -7.97
CA ASP A 120 17.80 -0.99 -8.56
C ASP A 120 16.83 -1.55 -7.50
N ASP A 121 17.31 -1.71 -6.27
CA ASP A 121 16.49 -2.13 -5.13
C ASP A 121 15.36 -1.14 -4.84
N ASN A 122 15.54 0.15 -5.09
CA ASN A 122 14.50 1.16 -4.92
C ASN A 122 13.72 1.43 -6.22
N LEU A 123 13.98 0.71 -7.33
CA LEU A 123 13.32 0.95 -8.61
C LEU A 123 12.32 -0.15 -8.97
N MET A 124 11.24 0.25 -9.66
CA MET A 124 10.27 -0.66 -10.25
C MET A 124 9.68 -0.07 -11.53
N ARG A 125 9.39 -0.91 -12.53
CA ARG A 125 8.70 -0.47 -13.75
C ARG A 125 7.22 -0.26 -13.46
N LEU A 126 6.76 0.97 -13.52
CA LEU A 126 5.35 1.35 -13.35
C LEU A 126 4.88 2.24 -14.51
N PRO A 127 3.56 2.41 -14.70
CA PRO A 127 3.01 3.33 -15.69
C PRO A 127 3.56 4.74 -15.54
N GLN A 128 3.89 5.41 -16.65
CA GLN A 128 4.48 6.76 -16.64
C GLN A 128 3.67 7.78 -15.82
N ASN A 129 2.33 7.66 -15.85
CA ASN A 129 1.42 8.53 -15.11
C ASN A 129 1.35 8.25 -13.59
N PHE A 130 2.01 7.20 -13.09
CA PHE A 130 2.11 6.88 -11.66
C PHE A 130 2.75 8.04 -10.88
N HIS A 131 3.81 8.65 -11.44
CA HIS A 131 4.50 9.79 -10.83
C HIS A 131 3.55 10.95 -10.53
N GLN A 132 2.71 11.34 -11.49
CA GLN A 132 1.84 12.52 -11.37
C GLN A 132 0.76 12.35 -10.30
N LYS A 133 0.27 11.12 -10.08
CA LYS A 133 -0.83 10.86 -9.16
C LYS A 133 -0.36 10.47 -7.77
N HIS A 134 0.76 9.76 -7.66
CA HIS A 134 1.13 9.07 -6.44
C HIS A 134 2.43 9.59 -5.80
N HIS A 135 3.30 10.31 -6.51
CA HIS A 135 4.56 10.80 -5.91
C HIS A 135 4.55 12.30 -5.55
N ALA A 136 3.42 12.98 -5.71
CA ALA A 136 3.29 14.34 -5.19
C ALA A 136 3.47 14.34 -3.66
N ARG A 137 4.17 15.34 -3.11
CA ARG A 137 4.27 15.53 -1.67
C ARG A 137 2.86 15.67 -1.08
N GLY A 138 2.55 14.88 -0.05
CA GLY A 138 1.21 14.83 0.55
C GLY A 138 0.22 13.91 -0.17
N SER A 139 0.62 13.20 -1.23
CA SER A 139 -0.18 12.10 -1.76
C SER A 139 -0.35 11.01 -0.69
N LYS A 140 -1.44 10.24 -0.79
CA LYS A 140 -1.68 9.12 0.12
C LYS A 140 -0.52 8.12 0.10
N TYR A 141 0.00 7.81 -1.08
CA TYR A 141 1.13 6.89 -1.26
C TYR A 141 2.37 7.35 -0.50
N CYS A 142 2.76 8.62 -0.66
CA CYS A 142 3.92 9.19 0.03
C CYS A 142 3.71 9.18 1.56
N GLN A 143 2.50 9.51 2.03
CA GLN A 143 2.17 9.44 3.46
C GLN A 143 2.27 8.01 4.00
N THR A 144 1.78 7.02 3.24
CA THR A 144 1.89 5.60 3.60
C THR A 144 3.34 5.16 3.71
N ILE A 145 4.19 5.51 2.74
CA ILE A 145 5.61 5.14 2.76
C ILE A 145 6.33 5.79 3.95
N SER A 146 6.18 7.11 4.15
CA SER A 146 6.79 7.81 5.28
C SER A 146 6.38 7.19 6.62
N TYR A 147 5.11 6.77 6.73
CA TYR A 147 4.64 6.07 7.91
C TYR A 147 5.32 4.71 8.09
N LEU A 148 5.29 3.84 7.07
CA LEU A 148 5.84 2.49 7.18
C LEU A 148 7.34 2.51 7.51
N LEU A 149 8.08 3.46 6.96
CA LEU A 149 9.49 3.67 7.28
C LEU A 149 9.68 4.05 8.75
N ARG A 150 8.85 4.97 9.28
CA ARG A 150 8.89 5.38 10.68
C ARG A 150 8.49 4.24 11.63
N ASP A 151 7.47 3.47 11.28
CA ASP A 151 6.99 2.32 12.05
C ASP A 151 8.10 1.26 12.23
N ARG A 152 8.77 0.93 11.12
CA ARG A 152 9.93 0.02 11.15
C ARG A 152 11.11 0.58 11.95
N TRP A 153 11.40 1.87 11.81
CA TRP A 153 12.43 2.52 12.60
C TRP A 153 12.15 2.46 14.11
N ASN A 154 10.91 2.74 14.51
CA ASN A 154 10.50 2.67 15.90
C ASN A 154 10.64 1.25 16.45
N ALA A 155 10.19 0.24 15.70
CA ALA A 155 10.33 -1.16 16.10
C ALA A 155 11.80 -1.57 16.30
N LEU A 156 12.70 -1.14 15.42
CA LEU A 156 14.14 -1.37 15.59
C LEU A 156 14.68 -0.68 16.86
N THR A 157 14.28 0.57 17.10
CA THR A 157 14.72 1.35 18.26
C THR A 157 14.23 0.74 19.58
N GLU A 158 12.96 0.30 19.62
CA GLU A 158 12.37 -0.38 20.78
C GLU A 158 13.06 -1.71 21.08
N ALA A 159 13.53 -2.41 20.05
CA ALA A 159 14.31 -3.64 20.18
C ALA A 159 15.82 -3.40 20.40
N HIS A 160 16.28 -2.14 20.40
CA HIS A 160 17.70 -1.75 20.46
C HIS A 160 18.55 -2.30 19.30
N LEU A 161 17.96 -2.41 18.12
CA LEU A 161 18.58 -2.90 16.89
C LEU A 161 18.83 -1.78 15.86
N ASP A 162 18.53 -0.52 16.22
CA ASP A 162 18.68 0.68 15.38
C ASP A 162 20.14 1.06 15.04
N THR A 163 21.09 0.27 15.52
CA THR A 163 22.53 0.39 15.21
C THR A 163 23.11 -0.82 14.48
N ASP A 164 22.33 -1.91 14.31
CA ASP A 164 22.77 -3.11 13.58
C ASP A 164 22.53 -2.92 12.06
N PRO A 165 23.59 -2.87 11.24
CA PRO A 165 23.45 -2.67 9.81
C PRO A 165 22.62 -3.75 9.09
N ASN A 166 22.65 -4.99 9.57
CA ASN A 166 21.93 -6.09 8.93
C ASN A 166 20.43 -6.02 9.21
N GLU A 167 20.05 -5.70 10.45
CA GLU A 167 18.64 -5.51 10.83
C GLU A 167 18.02 -4.29 10.12
N ILE A 168 18.80 -3.22 9.97
CA ILE A 168 18.40 -2.03 9.19
C ILE A 168 18.20 -2.39 7.71
N GLU A 169 19.13 -3.15 7.12
CA GLU A 169 19.01 -3.62 5.73
C GLU A 169 17.78 -4.50 5.54
N GLU A 170 17.57 -5.49 6.42
CA GLU A 170 16.44 -6.41 6.36
C GLU A 170 15.11 -5.67 6.50
N ALA A 171 15.00 -4.76 7.48
CA ALA A 171 13.79 -3.97 7.70
C ALA A 171 13.43 -3.12 6.47
N LEU A 172 14.41 -2.46 5.86
CA LEU A 172 14.19 -1.63 4.69
C LEU A 172 13.91 -2.47 3.43
N LYS A 173 14.67 -3.54 3.21
CA LYS A 173 14.49 -4.44 2.06
C LYS A 173 13.14 -5.13 2.11
N SER A 174 12.76 -5.70 3.25
CA SER A 174 11.44 -6.32 3.46
C SER A 174 10.31 -5.35 3.19
N LEU A 175 10.45 -4.09 3.61
CA LEU A 175 9.46 -3.05 3.32
C LEU A 175 9.38 -2.72 1.82
N VAL A 176 10.52 -2.50 1.16
CA VAL A 176 10.55 -2.19 -0.27
C VAL A 176 9.99 -3.36 -1.10
N ASP A 177 10.37 -4.59 -0.76
CA ASP A 177 9.85 -5.80 -1.41
C ASP A 177 8.35 -5.97 -1.20
N ALA A 178 7.84 -5.67 0.00
CA ALA A 178 6.40 -5.67 0.27
C ALA A 178 5.68 -4.62 -0.60
N ILE A 179 6.17 -3.38 -0.66
CA ILE A 179 5.57 -2.33 -1.50
C ILE A 179 5.61 -2.72 -2.98
N LYS A 180 6.73 -3.29 -3.46
CA LYS A 180 6.86 -3.82 -4.82
C LYS A 180 5.86 -4.93 -5.10
N ALA A 181 5.67 -5.85 -4.17
CA ALA A 181 4.68 -6.92 -4.29
C ALA A 181 3.24 -6.40 -4.31
N GLU A 182 2.94 -5.31 -3.60
CA GLU A 182 1.62 -4.66 -3.67
C GLU A 182 1.40 -3.92 -4.99
N LEU A 183 2.48 -3.41 -5.59
CA LEU A 183 2.45 -2.69 -6.85
C LEU A 183 2.62 -3.60 -8.07
N SER A 184 2.99 -4.87 -7.91
CA SER A 184 3.22 -5.79 -9.03
C SER A 184 1.94 -6.05 -9.81
N ASP A 185 0.80 -6.10 -9.12
CA ASP A 185 -0.51 -6.10 -9.77
C ASP A 185 -0.62 -4.89 -10.71
N VAL A 186 -0.28 -3.67 -10.28
CA VAL A 186 -0.34 -2.47 -11.14
C VAL A 186 0.54 -2.61 -12.39
N GLN A 187 1.69 -3.27 -12.27
CA GLN A 187 2.58 -3.58 -13.39
C GLN A 187 1.96 -4.61 -14.35
N ASP A 188 1.38 -5.68 -13.82
CA ASP A 188 0.69 -6.72 -14.61
C ASP A 188 -0.54 -6.15 -15.32
N TRP A 189 -1.25 -5.21 -14.68
CA TRP A 189 -2.40 -4.51 -15.24
C TRP A 189 -2.03 -3.55 -16.37
N GLY A 190 -0.97 -2.75 -16.18
CA GLY A 190 -0.48 -1.89 -17.27
C GLY A 190 0.16 -2.68 -18.41
N GLY A 191 0.76 -3.84 -18.12
CA GLY A 191 1.35 -4.76 -19.09
C GLY A 191 0.29 -5.43 -19.95
N ALA A 192 -0.71 -6.04 -19.30
CA ALA A 192 -1.85 -6.66 -19.96
C ALA A 192 -2.67 -5.66 -20.80
N MET A 193 -2.78 -4.39 -20.38
CA MET A 193 -3.42 -3.36 -21.21
C MET A 193 -2.62 -3.05 -22.47
N ASN A 194 -1.28 -2.96 -22.40
CA ASN A 194 -0.46 -2.78 -23.60
C ASN A 194 -0.59 -3.97 -24.57
N ASP A 195 -0.66 -5.20 -24.06
CA ASP A 195 -0.83 -6.40 -24.89
C ASP A 195 -2.19 -6.43 -25.61
N ILE A 196 -3.25 -5.89 -25.00
CA ILE A 196 -4.57 -5.76 -25.65
C ILE A 196 -4.57 -4.73 -26.78
N TYR A 197 -3.77 -3.66 -26.70
CA TYR A 197 -3.62 -2.69 -27.79
C TYR A 197 -2.80 -3.24 -28.96
N TYR A 198 -1.86 -4.16 -28.72
CA TYR A 198 -1.15 -4.85 -29.81
C TYR A 198 -1.97 -5.95 -30.48
N LEU A 199 -2.97 -6.52 -29.80
CA LEU A 199 -3.88 -7.53 -30.37
C LEU A 199 -5.05 -6.95 -31.19
N ASN A 200 -5.32 -5.65 -31.09
CA ASN A 200 -6.36 -4.96 -31.89
C ASN A 200 -5.77 -4.02 -32.97
N GLY A 201 -4.49 -4.24 -33.34
CA GLY A 201 -3.80 -3.56 -34.43
C GLY A 201 -3.90 -4.29 -35.77
N ILE A 202 -5.04 -4.92 -36.07
CA ILE A 202 -5.49 -5.33 -37.42
C ILE A 202 -6.88 -4.75 -37.64
#